data_AF-A0A967D6R8-F1
#
_entry.id   AF-A0A967D6R8-F1
#
_cell.length_a   1.000
_cell.length_b   1.000
_cell.length_c   1.000
_cell.angle_alpha   90.00
_cell.angle_beta   90.00
_cell.angle_gamma   90.00
#
_symmetry.space_group_name_H-M   'P 1'
#
loop_
_entity.id
_entity.type
_entity.pdbx_description
1 polymer ?
#
loop_
_entity_poly.entity_id
_entity_poly.type
_entity_poly.pdbx_seq_one_letter_code
_entity_poly.pdbx_strand_id
1 'polypeptide(L)'
;MGRSQSATDHHRGRQPNRRERMSMILERDGNDCVWCRRTFDNHLVVPTTEHLVPRIKGGPSWVENEVAACKRCNNERGHRTLGEFADECEGLAREPDVARIIRSLERLTDAIAIRGGQRRARPYVATQLRRLRRR
;
A
#
# COMPACT_ATOMS: atom_id res chain seq x y z
N MET A 1 20.47 43.31 1.46
CA MET A 1 20.89 42.26 2.43
C MET A 1 19.64 41.73 3.10
N GLY A 2 19.49 40.41 3.23
CA GLY A 2 18.37 39.77 3.94
C GLY A 2 17.42 38.96 3.06
N ARG A 3 17.84 37.74 2.70
CA ARG A 3 16.97 36.71 2.12
C ARG A 3 16.02 36.14 3.19
N SER A 4 14.82 35.80 2.74
CA SER A 4 13.95 34.67 3.12
C SER A 4 14.26 33.88 4.39
N GLN A 5 13.21 33.51 5.14
CA GLN A 5 12.80 32.11 5.24
C GLN A 5 11.43 31.93 5.91
N SER A 6 10.56 31.26 5.14
CA SER A 6 9.31 30.64 5.56
C SER A 6 9.58 29.52 6.57
N ALA A 7 8.84 29.49 7.66
CA ALA A 7 8.75 28.34 8.55
C ALA A 7 7.41 27.64 8.28
N THR A 8 7.41 26.57 7.48
CA THR A 8 6.29 25.64 7.42
C THR A 8 6.32 24.78 8.68
N ASP A 9 5.43 25.09 9.61
CA ASP A 9 5.17 24.34 10.82
C ASP A 9 4.74 22.90 10.47
N HIS A 10 5.66 21.95 10.65
CA HIS A 10 5.36 20.53 10.53
C HIS A 10 4.81 20.04 11.87
N HIS A 11 3.48 20.11 11.99
CA HIS A 11 2.72 19.48 13.08
C HIS A 11 3.14 18.00 13.23
N ARG A 12 4.07 17.72 14.17
CA ARG A 12 4.53 16.35 14.49
C ARG A 12 3.50 15.67 15.38
N GLY A 13 2.36 15.31 14.79
CA GLY A 13 1.39 14.42 15.42
C GLY A 13 1.98 13.02 15.65
N ARG A 14 1.45 12.32 16.66
CA ARG A 14 1.77 10.91 16.94
C ARG A 14 1.51 10.06 15.68
N GLN A 15 2.46 9.18 15.35
CA GLN A 15 2.27 8.22 14.24
C GLN A 15 1.16 7.21 14.58
N PRO A 16 0.21 6.96 13.65
CA PRO A 16 -0.86 6.00 13.89
C PRO A 16 -0.29 4.59 14.04
N ASN A 17 -0.77 3.87 15.04
CA ASN A 17 -0.46 2.47 15.25
C ASN A 17 -1.12 1.58 14.16
N ARG A 18 -0.77 0.29 14.13
CA ARG A 18 -1.24 -0.63 13.08
C ARG A 18 -2.78 -0.72 12.99
N ARG A 19 -3.48 -0.68 14.13
CA ARG A 19 -4.96 -0.76 14.15
C ARG A 19 -5.60 0.53 13.64
N GLU A 20 -5.04 1.68 14.02
CA GLU A 20 -5.47 2.99 13.49
C GLU A 20 -5.26 3.05 11.98
N ARG A 21 -4.08 2.62 11.47
CA ARG A 21 -3.83 2.55 10.03
C ARG A 21 -4.75 1.59 9.30
N MET A 22 -5.06 0.41 9.88
CA MET A 22 -6.04 -0.51 9.29
C MET A 22 -7.42 0.15 9.16
N SER A 23 -7.87 0.89 10.18
CA SER A 23 -9.14 1.62 10.12
C SER A 23 -9.14 2.65 8.98
N MET A 24 -8.07 3.44 8.87
CA MET A 24 -7.89 4.40 7.77
C MET A 24 -7.85 3.73 6.39
N ILE A 25 -7.25 2.53 6.28
CA ILE A 25 -7.21 1.78 5.01
C ILE A 25 -8.61 1.32 4.62
N LEU A 26 -9.39 0.78 5.55
CA LEU A 26 -10.76 0.32 5.28
C LEU A 26 -11.69 1.49 4.91
N GLU A 27 -11.53 2.65 5.56
CA GLU A 27 -12.24 3.88 5.20
C GLU A 27 -11.85 4.38 3.80
N ARG A 28 -10.56 4.36 3.47
CA ARG A 28 -10.02 4.86 2.19
C ARG A 28 -10.36 3.96 1.01
N ASP A 29 -10.24 2.65 1.20
CA ASP A 29 -10.23 1.68 0.11
C ASP A 29 -11.48 0.79 0.07
N GLY A 30 -12.29 0.78 1.13
CA GLY A 30 -13.45 -0.10 1.27
C GLY A 30 -13.16 -1.38 2.08
N ASN A 31 -14.24 -2.09 2.40
CA ASN A 31 -14.24 -3.22 3.33
C ASN A 31 -14.05 -4.59 2.65
N ASP A 32 -13.11 -4.71 1.73
CA ASP A 32 -12.87 -5.96 1.01
C ASP A 32 -11.39 -6.23 0.68
N CYS A 33 -11.07 -7.51 0.49
CA CYS A 33 -9.72 -7.94 0.17
C CYS A 33 -9.27 -7.40 -1.18
N VAL A 34 -8.12 -6.72 -1.21
CA VAL A 34 -7.52 -6.19 -2.45
C VAL A 34 -7.25 -7.28 -3.50
N TRP A 35 -7.05 -8.53 -3.10
CA TRP A 35 -6.67 -9.61 -4.00
C TRP A 35 -7.84 -10.48 -4.47
N CYS A 36 -8.78 -10.79 -3.58
CA CYS A 36 -9.87 -11.73 -3.87
C CYS A 36 -11.27 -11.11 -3.79
N ARG A 37 -11.37 -9.80 -3.53
CA ARG A 37 -12.62 -9.02 -3.45
C ARG A 37 -13.64 -9.49 -2.41
N ARG A 38 -13.32 -10.51 -1.60
CA ARG A 38 -14.20 -10.94 -0.50
C ARG A 38 -14.29 -9.84 0.54
N THR A 39 -15.52 -9.48 0.90
CA THR A 39 -15.82 -8.53 1.98
C THR A 39 -15.26 -9.05 3.29
N PHE A 40 -14.67 -8.17 4.09
CA PHE A 40 -14.15 -8.53 5.39
C PHE A 40 -15.25 -8.71 6.42
N ASP A 41 -15.01 -9.65 7.33
CA ASP A 41 -15.84 -9.90 8.50
C ASP A 41 -14.94 -10.23 9.71
N ASN A 42 -15.56 -10.41 10.88
CA ASN A 42 -14.86 -10.67 12.13
C ASN A 42 -14.53 -12.17 12.36
N HIS A 43 -14.74 -13.03 11.37
CA HIS A 43 -14.68 -14.49 11.53
C HIS A 43 -13.84 -15.17 10.43
N LEU A 44 -14.37 -15.25 9.21
CA LEU A 44 -13.80 -16.04 8.11
C LEU A 44 -12.86 -15.21 7.24
N VAL A 45 -13.20 -13.94 6.99
CA VAL A 45 -12.44 -13.05 6.11
C VAL A 45 -11.87 -11.90 6.92
N VAL A 46 -10.93 -12.21 7.81
CA VAL A 46 -10.30 -11.21 8.68
C VAL A 46 -9.29 -10.36 7.90
N PRO A 47 -9.35 -9.01 7.98
CA PRO A 47 -8.41 -8.12 7.31
C PRO A 47 -7.03 -8.14 7.96
N THR A 48 -6.01 -8.07 7.12
CA THR A 48 -4.60 -7.97 7.51
C THR A 48 -3.91 -6.87 6.70
N THR A 49 -2.90 -6.26 7.29
CA THR A 49 -2.11 -5.20 6.65
C THR A 49 -1.12 -5.80 5.65
N GLU A 50 -1.36 -5.57 4.37
CA GLU A 50 -0.47 -5.92 3.27
C GLU A 50 0.39 -4.71 2.90
N HIS A 51 1.71 -4.91 2.76
CA HIS A 51 2.62 -3.84 2.34
C HIS A 51 2.89 -3.95 0.84
N LEU A 52 2.60 -2.88 0.10
CA LEU A 52 2.83 -2.83 -1.34
C LEU A 52 4.33 -2.85 -1.66
N VAL A 53 5.11 -2.06 -0.94
CA VAL A 53 6.57 -2.15 -0.90
C VAL A 53 6.97 -2.90 0.37
N PRO A 54 7.61 -4.08 0.26
CA PRO A 54 8.06 -4.83 1.43
C PRO A 54 9.04 -4.02 2.30
N ARG A 55 8.94 -4.18 3.63
CA ARG A 55 9.84 -3.50 4.59
C ARG A 55 11.32 -3.78 4.32
N ILE A 56 11.67 -5.01 3.94
CA ILE A 56 13.05 -5.40 3.57
C ILE A 56 13.57 -4.67 2.32
N LYS A 57 12.68 -4.19 1.45
CA LYS A 57 12.99 -3.35 0.29
C LYS A 57 12.92 -1.85 0.62
N GLY A 58 12.77 -1.49 1.90
CA GLY A 58 12.72 -0.11 2.37
C GLY A 58 11.32 0.51 2.33
N GLY A 59 10.25 -0.29 2.23
CA GLY A 59 8.89 0.22 2.31
C GLY A 59 8.51 0.70 3.71
N PRO A 60 7.97 1.92 3.86
CA PRO A 60 7.58 2.46 5.17
C PRO A 60 6.25 1.86 5.65
N SER A 61 6.03 1.87 6.96
CA SER A 61 4.72 1.59 7.58
C SER A 61 3.84 2.83 7.55
N TRP A 62 3.57 3.31 6.34
CA TRP A 62 2.70 4.44 6.05
C TRP A 62 1.41 3.94 5.44
N VAL A 63 0.29 4.62 5.71
CA VAL A 63 -1.02 4.26 5.17
C VAL A 63 -0.98 4.19 3.65
N GLU A 64 -0.19 5.04 2.97
CA GLU A 64 -0.03 5.01 1.51
C GLU A 64 0.66 3.75 0.97
N ASN A 65 1.49 3.08 1.79
CA ASN A 65 2.17 1.82 1.43
C ASN A 65 1.40 0.56 1.87
N GLU A 66 0.28 0.72 2.56
CA GLU A 66 -0.47 -0.37 3.15
C GLU A 66 -1.87 -0.48 2.52
N VAL A 67 -2.32 -1.71 2.28
CA VAL A 67 -3.67 -2.05 1.82
C VAL A 67 -4.24 -3.19 2.66
N ALA A 68 -5.55 -3.41 2.60
CA ALA A 68 -6.20 -4.49 3.30
C ALA A 68 -6.25 -5.76 2.43
N ALA A 69 -5.74 -6.87 2.98
CA ALA A 69 -5.82 -8.19 2.38
C ALA A 69 -6.33 -9.20 3.41
N CYS A 70 -7.09 -10.20 2.99
CA CYS A 70 -7.45 -11.29 3.91
C CYS A 70 -6.22 -12.13 4.25
N LYS A 71 -6.23 -12.78 5.43
CA LYS A 71 -5.11 -13.61 5.90
C LYS A 71 -4.62 -14.62 4.84
N ARG A 72 -5.56 -15.27 4.14
CA ARG A 72 -5.23 -16.25 3.08
C ARG A 72 -4.42 -15.60 1.96
N CYS A 73 -4.93 -14.53 1.34
CA CYS A 73 -4.25 -13.90 0.21
C CYS A 73 -2.94 -13.24 0.61
N ASN A 74 -2.87 -12.61 1.80
CA ASN A 74 -1.65 -12.04 2.33
C ASN A 74 -0.56 -13.11 2.55
N ASN A 75 -0.94 -14.27 3.09
CA ASN A 75 -0.01 -15.39 3.27
C ASN A 75 0.41 -16.01 1.94
N GLU A 76 -0.54 -16.19 1.02
CA GLU A 76 -0.25 -16.69 -0.33
C GLU A 76 0.78 -15.76 -0.98
N ARG A 77 0.50 -14.45 -1.14
CA ARG A 77 1.39 -13.50 -1.85
C ARG A 77 2.86 -13.69 -1.47
N GLY A 78 3.16 -13.79 -0.17
CA GLY A 78 4.51 -14.04 0.33
C GLY A 78 5.51 -13.01 -0.20
N HIS A 79 6.50 -13.45 -0.96
CA HIS A 79 7.55 -12.59 -1.51
C HIS A 79 7.32 -12.17 -2.97
N ARG A 80 6.22 -12.60 -3.59
CA ARG A 80 5.89 -12.28 -4.98
C ARG A 80 5.65 -10.79 -5.15
N THR A 81 5.98 -10.30 -6.34
CA THR A 81 5.68 -8.91 -6.71
C THR A 81 4.18 -8.71 -6.88
N LEU A 82 3.74 -7.45 -6.87
CA LEU A 82 2.33 -7.11 -7.00
C LEU A 82 1.77 -7.58 -8.35
N GLY A 83 2.54 -7.42 -9.42
CA GLY A 83 2.17 -7.91 -10.76
C GLY A 83 2.07 -9.43 -10.82
N GLU A 84 3.10 -10.16 -10.36
CA GLU A 84 3.07 -11.64 -10.31
C GLU A 84 1.83 -12.16 -9.57
N PHE A 85 1.56 -11.62 -8.39
CA PHE A 85 0.46 -12.14 -7.59
C PHE A 85 -0.92 -11.76 -8.15
N ALA A 86 -1.03 -10.61 -8.82
CA ALA A 86 -2.24 -10.26 -9.54
C ALA A 86 -2.49 -11.24 -10.69
N ASP A 87 -1.47 -11.58 -11.49
CA ASP A 87 -1.56 -12.56 -12.59
C ASP A 87 -2.01 -13.94 -12.06
N GLU A 88 -1.44 -14.39 -10.93
CA GLU A 88 -1.84 -15.64 -10.30
C GLU A 88 -3.26 -15.60 -9.71
N CYS A 89 -3.69 -14.45 -9.16
CA CYS A 89 -5.06 -14.29 -8.69
C CYS A 89 -6.06 -14.42 -9.84
N GLU A 90 -5.78 -13.79 -10.97
CA GLU A 90 -6.60 -13.88 -12.19
C GLU A 90 -6.65 -15.32 -12.72
N GLY A 91 -5.52 -16.03 -12.74
CA GLY A 91 -5.48 -17.46 -13.07
C GLY A 91 -6.31 -18.36 -12.14
N LEU A 92 -6.60 -17.90 -10.92
CA LEU A 92 -7.49 -18.56 -9.95
C LEU A 92 -8.94 -18.03 -10.01
N ALA A 93 -9.32 -17.34 -11.10
CA ALA A 93 -10.62 -16.69 -11.27
C ALA A 93 -10.98 -15.71 -10.12
N ARG A 94 -9.96 -15.05 -9.56
CA ARG A 94 -10.13 -13.94 -8.62
C ARG A 94 -9.92 -12.63 -9.39
N GLU A 95 -10.52 -11.56 -8.90
CA GLU A 95 -10.46 -10.25 -9.54
C GLU A 95 -9.62 -9.29 -8.67
N PRO A 96 -8.28 -9.32 -8.69
CA PRO A 96 -7.50 -8.39 -7.88
C PRO A 96 -7.83 -6.93 -8.24
N ASP A 97 -7.99 -6.06 -7.23
CA ASP A 97 -8.24 -4.63 -7.43
C ASP A 97 -6.93 -3.90 -7.77
N VAL A 98 -6.46 -4.14 -8.99
CA VAL A 98 -5.22 -3.60 -9.55
C VAL A 98 -5.26 -2.07 -9.58
N ALA A 99 -6.43 -1.51 -9.87
CA ALA A 99 -6.63 -0.06 -9.88
C ALA A 99 -6.37 0.55 -8.49
N ARG A 100 -6.86 -0.07 -7.41
CA ARG A 100 -6.56 0.34 -6.03
C ARG A 100 -5.08 0.22 -5.70
N ILE A 101 -4.41 -0.83 -6.16
CA ILE A 101 -2.96 -1.00 -5.97
C ILE A 101 -2.20 0.14 -6.65
N ILE A 102 -2.53 0.47 -7.90
CA ILE A 102 -1.91 1.57 -8.65
C ILE A 102 -2.13 2.90 -7.92
N ARG A 103 -3.36 3.23 -7.53
CA ARG A 103 -3.67 4.47 -6.78
C ARG A 103 -2.89 4.57 -5.47
N SER A 104 -2.71 3.45 -4.75
CA SER A 104 -1.89 3.42 -3.53
C SER A 104 -0.41 3.67 -3.80
N LEU A 105 0.16 3.06 -4.86
CA LEU A 105 1.55 3.30 -5.25
C LEU A 105 1.80 4.75 -5.70
N GLU A 106 0.82 5.38 -6.37
CA GLU A 106 0.86 6.81 -6.73
C GLU A 106 0.87 7.69 -5.47
N ARG A 107 -0.08 7.46 -4.54
CA ARG A 107 -0.09 8.15 -3.24
C ARG A 107 1.22 7.98 -2.47
N LEU A 108 1.80 6.78 -2.51
CA LEU A 108 3.09 6.52 -1.88
C LEU A 108 4.21 7.31 -2.57
N THR A 109 4.18 7.44 -3.89
CA THR A 109 5.14 8.26 -4.64
C THR A 109 5.09 9.71 -4.19
N ASP A 110 3.88 10.27 -4.08
CA ASP A 110 3.66 11.65 -3.64
C ASP A 110 4.11 11.83 -2.17
N ALA A 111 3.73 10.90 -1.29
CA ALA A 111 4.15 10.94 0.10
C ALA A 111 5.68 10.87 0.26
N ILE A 112 6.37 10.09 -0.57
CA ILE A 112 7.84 10.01 -0.58
C ILE A 112 8.48 11.29 -1.12
N ALA A 113 7.82 11.98 -2.07
CA ALA A 113 8.28 13.27 -2.57
C ALA A 113 8.16 14.36 -1.50
N ILE A 114 7.04 14.39 -0.77
CA ILE A 114 6.75 15.37 0.28
C ILE A 114 7.58 15.11 1.55
N ARG A 115 7.55 13.88 2.08
CA ARG A 115 8.16 13.54 3.38
C ARG A 115 9.66 13.22 3.30
N GLY A 116 10.15 12.83 2.13
CA GLY A 116 11.54 12.41 1.93
C GLY A 116 11.90 11.07 2.61
N GLY A 117 13.21 10.78 2.73
CA GLY A 117 13.76 9.64 3.49
C GLY A 117 13.65 8.25 2.85
N GLN A 118 12.65 7.96 2.03
CA GLN A 118 12.38 6.61 1.50
C GLN A 118 13.06 6.30 0.16
N ARG A 119 14.35 6.66 0.01
CA ARG A 119 15.09 6.49 -1.26
C ARG A 119 15.10 5.04 -1.75
N ARG A 120 15.18 4.07 -0.84
CA ARG A 120 15.22 2.63 -1.17
C ARG A 120 13.91 2.08 -1.73
N ALA A 121 12.76 2.67 -1.38
CA ALA A 121 11.45 2.24 -1.88
C ALA A 121 11.21 2.68 -3.33
N ARG A 122 11.75 3.83 -3.76
CA ARG A 122 11.44 4.46 -5.06
C ARG A 122 11.62 3.55 -6.27
N PRO A 123 12.75 2.80 -6.43
CA PRO A 123 12.93 1.94 -7.60
C PRO A 123 11.90 0.79 -7.66
N TYR A 124 11.51 0.27 -6.48
CA TYR A 124 10.50 -0.78 -6.39
C TYR A 124 9.13 -0.24 -6.84
N VAL A 125 8.72 0.91 -6.29
CA VAL A 125 7.45 1.57 -6.66
C VAL A 125 7.38 1.83 -8.16
N ALA A 126 8.42 2.44 -8.73
CA ALA A 126 8.47 2.75 -10.16
C ALA A 126 8.38 1.49 -11.04
N THR A 127 9.07 0.41 -10.64
CA THR A 127 9.03 -0.86 -11.37
C THR A 127 7.65 -1.51 -11.31
N GLN A 128 7.02 -1.53 -10.13
CA GLN A 128 5.68 -2.09 -9.98
C GLN A 128 4.62 -1.29 -10.73
N LEU A 129 4.65 0.05 -10.66
CA LEU A 129 3.75 0.91 -11.44
C LEU A 129 3.86 0.65 -12.93
N ARG A 130 5.09 0.56 -13.47
CA ARG A 130 5.30 0.26 -14.88
C ARG A 130 4.75 -1.11 -15.27
N ARG A 131 4.92 -2.13 -14.42
CA ARG A 131 4.40 -3.47 -14.67
C ARG A 131 2.87 -3.48 -14.64
N LEU A 132 2.27 -2.94 -13.59
CA LEU A 132 0.81 -2.97 -13.37
C LEU A 132 0.04 -2.17 -14.43
N ARG A 133 0.58 -1.04 -14.91
CA ARG A 133 -0.06 -0.22 -15.96
C ARG A 133 -0.02 -0.84 -17.36
N ARG A 134 0.76 -1.91 -17.56
CA ARG A 134 0.88 -2.62 -18.84
C ARG A 134 0.09 -3.93 -18.87
N ARG A 135 -0.56 -4.27 -17.76
CA ARG A 135 -1.52 -5.37 -17.68
C ARG A 135 -2.84 -4.88 -18.24
#